data_AF-A0A9N7NBN5-F1
#
_entry.id   AF-A0A9N7NBN5-F1
#
_cell.length_a   1.000
_cell.length_b   1.000
_cell.length_c   1.000
_cell.angle_alpha   90.00
_cell.angle_beta   90.00
_cell.angle_gamma   90.00
#
_symmetry.space_group_name_H-M   'P 1'
#
loop_
_entity.id
_entity.type
_entity.pdbx_description
1 polymer ?
#
loop_
_entity_poly.entity_id
_entity_poly.type
_entity_poly.pdbx_seq_one_letter_code
_entity_poly.pdbx_strand_id
1 'polypeptide(L)'
;MGTFMGHLLPGLALTSLGLWHTINTTKAFFLNWPHKFTIRFSYQLKSPLLKLHHLEPILILSFSVFAILAQIINSKSLRFSVELDSIEHTTIFIQLIVFTVFTLFSELTQLSESMLGVSGVLVASVFGQELFLLHYHSTDHIGLEGHYHWLMQMIVCISFLSSLCSTFCPNSFPAALVLSTSVVFQGCWFANMGFILWVPSFAPHGCIDRPSMDHKNGTIGGAVACGTQEADLRARALANLQFCWILSLILILVTTVIDFDTRDICMRSFWQTIYAEEEVN
;
A
#
# COMPACT_ATOMS: atom_id res chain seq x y z
N MET A 1 7.65 7.25 -17.47
CA MET A 1 7.75 5.79 -17.25
C MET A 1 8.44 5.50 -15.93
N GLY A 2 7.97 4.48 -15.20
CA GLY A 2 8.59 4.11 -13.92
C GLY A 2 9.96 3.45 -14.08
N THR A 3 10.66 3.31 -12.97
CA THR A 3 11.94 2.58 -12.88
C THR A 3 11.80 1.40 -11.94
N PHE A 4 12.72 0.44 -11.99
CA PHE A 4 12.75 -0.67 -11.02
C PHE A 4 12.70 -0.18 -9.57
N MET A 5 13.57 0.77 -9.20
CA MET A 5 13.58 1.37 -7.85
C MET A 5 12.32 2.18 -7.56
N GLY A 6 11.74 2.83 -8.58
CA GLY A 6 10.48 3.56 -8.47
C GLY A 6 9.28 2.66 -8.15
N HIS A 7 9.37 1.35 -8.42
CA HIS A 7 8.34 0.37 -8.04
C HIS A 7 8.69 -0.36 -6.75
N LEU A 8 9.95 -0.78 -6.61
CA LEU A 8 10.39 -1.57 -5.46
C LEU A 8 10.28 -0.79 -4.15
N LEU A 9 10.74 0.48 -4.13
CA LEU A 9 10.80 1.25 -2.89
C LEU A 9 9.39 1.58 -2.35
N PRO A 10 8.44 2.12 -3.15
CA PRO A 10 7.05 2.27 -2.70
C PRO A 10 6.39 0.93 -2.37
N GLY A 11 6.71 -0.14 -3.11
CA GLY A 11 6.19 -1.48 -2.85
C GLY A 11 6.56 -2.01 -1.46
N LEU A 12 7.83 -1.86 -1.07
CA LEU A 12 8.30 -2.24 0.28
C LEU A 12 7.69 -1.36 1.38
N ALA A 13 7.57 -0.06 1.13
CA ALA A 13 6.96 0.88 2.07
C ALA A 13 5.49 0.54 2.34
N LEU A 14 4.69 0.34 1.29
CA LEU A 14 3.27 -0.04 1.38
C LEU A 14 3.09 -1.42 2.02
N THR A 15 3.93 -2.40 1.67
CA THR A 15 3.89 -3.75 2.29
C THR A 15 4.11 -3.64 3.79
N SER A 16 5.14 -2.90 4.21
CA SER A 16 5.47 -2.72 5.63
C SER A 16 4.36 -1.97 6.38
N LEU A 17 3.81 -0.91 5.78
CA LEU A 17 2.71 -0.14 6.34
C LEU A 17 1.44 -1.01 6.48
N GLY A 18 1.07 -1.76 5.45
CA GLY A 18 -0.10 -2.64 5.48
C GLY A 18 0.01 -3.73 6.54
N LEU A 19 1.20 -4.33 6.70
CA LEU A 19 1.45 -5.34 7.74
C LEU A 19 1.38 -4.74 9.14
N TRP A 20 1.98 -3.55 9.31
CA TRP A 20 1.88 -2.78 10.55
C TRP A 20 0.42 -2.51 10.93
N HIS A 21 -0.41 -2.06 9.98
CA HIS A 21 -1.84 -1.86 10.19
C HIS A 21 -2.59 -3.15 10.47
N THR A 22 -2.28 -4.24 9.78
CA THR A 22 -2.92 -5.56 9.96
C THR A 22 -2.73 -6.05 11.40
N ILE A 23 -1.48 -6.04 11.89
CA ILE A 23 -1.12 -6.49 13.24
C ILE A 23 -1.80 -5.60 14.29
N ASN A 24 -1.71 -4.28 14.17
CA ASN A 24 -2.28 -3.39 15.17
C ASN A 24 -3.81 -3.40 15.17
N THR A 25 -4.45 -3.53 14.01
CA THR A 25 -5.91 -3.67 13.90
C THR A 25 -6.39 -4.95 14.58
N THR A 26 -5.69 -6.05 14.36
CA THR A 26 -5.97 -7.35 14.98
C THR A 26 -5.84 -7.27 16.51
N LYS A 27 -4.73 -6.72 17.02
CA LYS A 27 -4.53 -6.52 18.46
C LYS A 27 -5.58 -5.60 19.07
N ALA A 28 -5.88 -4.47 18.42
CA ALA A 28 -6.89 -3.53 18.89
C ALA A 28 -8.28 -4.18 18.97
N PHE A 29 -8.61 -5.04 18.02
CA PHE A 29 -9.86 -5.79 18.02
C PHE A 29 -9.96 -6.77 19.19
N PHE A 30 -8.98 -7.64 19.39
CA PHE A 30 -9.02 -8.64 20.45
C PHE A 30 -8.89 -8.04 21.86
N LEU A 31 -8.14 -6.94 22.02
CA LEU A 31 -8.00 -6.27 23.32
C LEU A 31 -9.25 -5.47 23.74
N ASN A 32 -10.06 -4.99 22.78
CA ASN A 32 -11.25 -4.17 23.05
C ASN A 32 -12.58 -4.89 22.75
N TRP A 33 -12.53 -6.21 22.59
CA TRP A 33 -13.67 -7.05 22.24
C TRP A 33 -14.77 -7.02 23.33
N PRO A 34 -16.09 -7.04 22.99
CA PRO A 34 -16.75 -6.96 21.67
C PRO A 34 -17.37 -5.58 21.33
N HIS A 35 -17.47 -4.63 22.27
CA HIS A 35 -18.30 -3.42 22.09
C HIS A 35 -17.52 -2.10 21.98
N LYS A 36 -16.18 -2.13 22.01
CA LYS A 36 -15.34 -0.91 22.05
C LYS A 36 -14.31 -0.81 20.94
N PHE A 37 -14.35 -1.71 19.95
CA PHE A 37 -13.44 -1.62 18.81
C PHE A 37 -13.83 -0.45 17.92
N THR A 38 -12.85 0.43 17.66
CA THR A 38 -12.98 1.53 16.71
C THR A 38 -11.73 1.56 15.83
N ILE A 39 -11.95 1.68 14.53
CA ILE A 39 -10.91 1.73 13.50
C ILE A 39 -10.02 2.95 13.71
N ARG A 40 -8.72 2.76 13.48
CA ARG A 40 -7.73 3.84 13.45
C ARG A 40 -7.01 3.84 12.11
N PHE A 41 -6.77 5.04 11.58
CA PHE A 41 -6.04 5.26 10.35
C PHE A 41 -4.54 5.55 10.58
N SER A 42 -4.10 5.52 11.83
CA SER A 42 -2.70 5.64 12.26
C SER A 42 -2.53 4.91 13.59
N TYR A 43 -1.42 4.17 13.74
CA TYR A 43 -1.11 3.41 14.95
C TYR A 43 0.21 3.87 15.59
N GLN A 44 0.20 3.93 16.92
CA GLN A 44 1.36 4.31 17.71
C GLN A 44 2.30 3.12 17.89
N LEU A 45 3.60 3.32 17.66
CA LEU A 45 4.61 2.31 18.00
C LEU A 45 4.89 2.35 19.50
N LYS A 46 4.31 1.38 20.22
CA LYS A 46 4.61 1.14 21.64
C LYS A 46 5.67 0.04 21.75
N SER A 47 6.95 0.40 21.70
CA SER A 47 8.04 -0.52 22.02
C SER A 47 8.44 -0.38 23.51
N PRO A 48 8.86 -1.47 24.19
CA PRO A 48 9.39 -1.39 25.55
C PRO A 48 10.60 -0.46 25.68
N LEU A 49 11.36 -0.30 24.59
CA LEU A 49 12.60 0.48 24.54
C LEU A 49 12.41 1.91 24.04
N LEU A 50 11.41 2.17 23.20
CA LEU A 50 11.13 3.48 22.61
C LEU A 50 9.62 3.73 22.52
N LYS A 51 9.15 4.81 23.14
CA LYS A 51 7.79 5.34 22.95
C LYS A 51 7.79 6.37 21.83
N LEU A 52 7.70 5.90 20.58
CA LEU A 52 7.60 6.79 19.42
C LEU A 52 6.13 6.94 19.04
N HIS A 53 5.48 7.94 19.65
CA HIS A 53 4.05 8.17 19.51
C HIS A 53 3.60 8.53 18.08
N HIS A 54 4.48 9.15 17.28
CA HIS A 54 4.13 9.67 15.95
C HIS A 54 5.02 9.09 14.84
N LEU A 55 5.61 7.90 15.05
CA LEU A 55 6.57 7.35 14.10
C LEU A 55 5.95 7.12 12.72
N GLU A 56 4.76 6.51 12.67
CA GLU A 56 4.08 6.21 11.42
C GLU A 56 3.83 7.47 10.56
N PRO A 57 3.13 8.52 11.06
CA PRO A 57 2.93 9.72 10.26
C PRO A 57 4.25 10.44 9.93
N ILE A 58 5.26 10.43 10.80
CA ILE A 58 6.57 11.01 10.49
C ILE A 58 7.26 10.27 9.34
N LEU A 59 7.20 8.94 9.32
CA LEU A 59 7.77 8.12 8.25
C LEU A 59 7.04 8.35 6.93
N ILE A 60 5.69 8.39 6.95
CA ILE A 60 4.89 8.67 5.74
C ILE A 60 5.20 10.07 5.20
N LEU A 61 5.29 11.08 6.08
CA LEU A 61 5.62 12.45 5.68
C LEU A 61 7.03 12.54 5.10
N SER A 62 8.02 11.95 5.77
CA SER A 62 9.41 11.93 5.32
C SER A 62 9.56 11.22 3.96
N PHE A 63 8.89 10.07 3.80
CA PHE A 63 8.86 9.34 2.54
C PHE A 63 8.22 10.16 1.42
N SER A 64 7.08 10.82 1.69
CA SER A 64 6.37 11.63 0.71
C SER A 64 7.21 12.82 0.23
N VAL A 65 7.85 13.54 1.16
CA VAL A 65 8.77 14.65 0.82
C VAL A 65 9.95 14.15 -0.01
N PHE A 66 10.58 13.04 0.41
CA PHE A 66 11.67 12.44 -0.34
C PHE A 66 11.24 12.04 -1.76
N ALA A 67 10.06 11.43 -1.91
CA ALA A 67 9.54 11.03 -3.20
C ALA A 67 9.26 12.22 -4.12
N ILE A 68 8.66 13.30 -3.60
CA ILE A 68 8.46 14.54 -4.37
C ILE A 68 9.81 15.11 -4.84
N LEU A 69 10.79 15.19 -3.95
CA LEU A 69 12.14 15.65 -4.32
C LEU A 69 12.77 14.77 -5.41
N ALA A 70 12.61 13.44 -5.30
CA ALA A 70 13.12 12.50 -6.29
C ALA A 70 12.41 12.59 -7.65
N GLN A 71 11.13 12.97 -7.69
CA GLN A 71 10.38 13.19 -8.94
C GLN A 71 10.72 14.52 -9.59
N ILE A 72 10.94 15.57 -8.79
CA ILE A 72 11.22 16.92 -9.29
C ILE A 72 12.69 17.09 -9.70
N ILE A 73 13.63 16.48 -8.97
CA ILE A 73 15.06 16.60 -9.22
C ILE A 73 15.49 15.49 -10.19
N ASN A 74 15.72 15.85 -11.45
CA ASN A 74 16.28 14.91 -12.42
C ASN A 74 17.75 14.59 -12.05
N SER A 75 17.99 13.36 -11.58
CA SER A 75 19.30 12.87 -11.10
C SER A 75 20.45 13.01 -12.12
N LYS A 76 20.15 13.13 -13.42
CA LYS A 76 21.16 13.30 -14.47
C LYS A 76 21.59 14.75 -14.73
N SER A 77 20.79 15.76 -14.34
CA SER A 77 21.08 17.15 -14.72
C SER A 77 20.81 18.22 -13.66
N LEU A 78 20.31 17.85 -12.46
CA LEU A 78 19.88 18.80 -11.41
C LEU A 78 18.94 19.90 -11.96
N ARG A 79 18.20 19.59 -13.03
CA ARG A 79 17.14 20.43 -13.58
C ARG A 79 15.78 19.94 -13.07
N PHE A 80 14.86 20.88 -12.94
CA PHE A 80 13.46 20.59 -12.63
C PHE A 80 12.84 19.77 -13.77
N SER A 81 12.33 18.58 -13.44
CA SER A 81 11.49 17.80 -14.37
C SER A 81 10.09 18.39 -14.37
N VAL A 82 9.62 18.83 -15.54
CA VAL A 82 8.22 19.24 -15.78
C VAL A 82 7.57 18.24 -16.75
N GLU A 83 7.97 16.97 -16.65
CA GLU A 83 7.34 15.88 -17.40
C GLU A 83 6.00 15.53 -16.73
N LEU A 84 5.01 15.16 -17.55
CA LEU A 84 3.65 14.87 -17.08
C LEU A 84 3.65 13.79 -16.00
N ASP A 85 4.36 12.68 -16.23
CA ASP A 85 4.52 11.58 -15.27
C ASP A 85 5.09 12.05 -13.91
N SER A 86 6.07 12.96 -13.92
CA SER A 86 6.64 13.52 -12.69
C SER A 86 5.61 14.33 -11.91
N ILE A 87 4.74 15.06 -12.61
CA ILE A 87 3.65 15.84 -12.00
C ILE A 87 2.55 14.92 -11.46
N GLU A 88 2.15 13.90 -12.22
CA GLU A 88 1.17 12.89 -11.79
C GLU A 88 1.61 12.20 -10.50
N HIS A 89 2.85 11.68 -10.46
CA HIS A 89 3.42 11.08 -9.26
C HIS A 89 3.53 12.08 -8.09
N THR A 90 3.98 13.31 -8.36
CA THR A 90 4.05 14.37 -7.33
C THR A 90 2.68 14.65 -6.71
N THR A 91 1.62 14.64 -7.53
CA THR A 91 0.25 14.91 -7.11
C THR A 91 -0.25 13.84 -6.12
N ILE A 92 0.10 12.56 -6.32
CA ILE A 92 -0.21 11.48 -5.37
C ILE A 92 0.46 11.75 -4.00
N PHE A 93 1.75 12.09 -3.99
CA PHE A 93 2.47 12.35 -2.74
C PHE A 93 2.00 13.61 -2.02
N ILE A 94 1.57 14.64 -2.74
CA ILE A 94 0.95 15.83 -2.13
C ILE A 94 -0.31 15.44 -1.34
N GLN A 95 -1.17 14.59 -1.91
CA GLN A 95 -2.38 14.15 -1.21
C GLN A 95 -2.05 13.32 0.03
N LEU A 96 -1.01 12.47 -0.06
CA LEU A 96 -0.49 11.72 1.08
C LEU A 96 0.04 12.64 2.19
N ILE A 97 0.71 13.74 1.83
CA ILE A 97 1.14 14.78 2.79
C ILE A 97 -0.06 15.42 3.47
N VAL A 98 -1.11 15.81 2.72
CA VAL A 98 -2.32 16.42 3.29
C VAL A 98 -2.97 15.50 4.33
N PHE A 99 -3.18 14.23 3.98
CA PHE A 99 -3.69 13.22 4.92
C PHE A 99 -2.80 13.09 6.16
N THR A 100 -1.49 12.99 5.96
CA THR A 100 -0.52 12.71 7.03
C THR A 100 -0.39 13.90 7.99
N VAL A 101 -0.33 15.11 7.47
CA VAL A 101 -0.27 16.35 8.26
C VAL A 101 -1.54 16.51 9.09
N PHE A 102 -2.71 16.27 8.49
CA PHE A 102 -3.98 16.32 9.22
C PHE A 102 -4.01 15.28 10.35
N THR A 103 -3.61 14.04 10.07
CA THR A 103 -3.58 12.96 11.06
C THR A 103 -2.62 13.27 12.20
N LEU A 104 -1.41 13.76 11.89
CA LEU A 104 -0.44 14.20 12.89
C LEU A 104 -0.97 15.35 13.73
N PHE A 105 -1.60 16.35 13.10
CA PHE A 105 -2.21 17.46 13.80
C PHE A 105 -3.31 16.99 14.76
N SER A 106 -4.21 16.10 14.30
CA SER A 106 -5.27 15.53 15.12
C SER A 106 -4.74 14.74 16.32
N GLU A 107 -3.64 14.00 16.15
CA GLU A 107 -2.99 13.27 17.25
C GLU A 107 -2.36 14.21 18.28
N LEU A 108 -1.66 15.26 17.83
CA LEU A 108 -0.98 16.23 18.71
C LEU A 108 -1.95 17.05 19.55
N THR A 109 -3.11 17.35 18.99
CA THR A 109 -4.14 18.20 19.60
C THR A 109 -5.21 17.39 20.33
N GLN A 110 -5.13 16.06 20.31
CA GLN A 110 -6.10 15.14 20.93
C GLN A 110 -7.54 15.44 20.49
N LEU A 111 -7.72 15.77 19.20
CA LEU A 111 -9.05 16.11 18.69
C LEU A 111 -10.03 14.93 18.84
N SER A 112 -11.31 15.25 19.03
CA SER A 112 -12.39 14.30 19.35
C SER A 112 -12.58 13.22 18.27
N GLU A 113 -13.29 12.14 18.61
CA GLU A 113 -13.63 11.03 17.70
C GLU A 113 -14.27 11.47 16.37
N SER A 114 -14.91 12.66 16.30
CA SER A 114 -15.44 13.20 15.04
C SER A 114 -14.37 13.45 13.97
N MET A 115 -13.10 13.67 14.35
CA MET A 115 -12.00 13.86 13.40
C MET A 115 -11.47 12.56 12.81
N LEU A 116 -11.77 11.40 13.42
CA LEU A 116 -11.46 10.09 12.81
C LEU A 116 -12.21 9.92 11.49
N GLY A 117 -13.44 10.45 11.39
CA GLY A 117 -14.20 10.48 10.15
C GLY A 117 -13.53 11.32 9.07
N VAL A 118 -12.96 12.48 9.43
CA VAL A 118 -12.22 13.34 8.49
C VAL A 118 -10.95 12.65 8.00
N SER A 119 -10.19 12.01 8.89
CA SER A 119 -9.04 11.18 8.49
C SER A 119 -9.45 10.07 7.54
N GLY A 120 -10.58 9.40 7.77
CA GLY A 120 -11.12 8.38 6.87
C GLY A 120 -11.45 8.92 5.48
N VAL A 121 -12.10 10.09 5.39
CA VAL A 121 -12.35 10.78 4.10
C VAL A 121 -11.05 11.13 3.40
N LEU A 122 -10.03 11.62 4.13
CA LEU A 122 -8.74 11.94 3.54
C LEU A 122 -8.02 10.69 3.02
N VAL A 123 -8.01 9.58 3.76
CA VAL A 123 -7.47 8.30 3.26
C VAL A 123 -8.22 7.83 2.02
N ALA A 124 -9.55 7.86 2.03
CA ALA A 124 -10.35 7.50 0.86
C ALA A 124 -10.02 8.39 -0.33
N SER A 125 -9.79 9.68 -0.12
CA SER A 125 -9.37 10.59 -1.19
C SER A 125 -7.99 10.27 -1.77
N VAL A 126 -7.04 9.79 -0.94
CA VAL A 126 -5.73 9.32 -1.41
C VAL A 126 -5.90 8.16 -2.39
N PHE A 127 -6.66 7.12 -2.01
CA PHE A 127 -6.91 5.98 -2.90
C PHE A 127 -7.76 6.34 -4.12
N GLY A 128 -8.75 7.22 -3.95
CA GLY A 128 -9.58 7.69 -5.07
C GLY A 128 -8.77 8.46 -6.11
N GLN A 129 -7.85 9.32 -5.66
CA GLN A 129 -6.95 10.05 -6.55
C GLN A 129 -5.90 9.13 -7.19
N GLU A 130 -5.33 8.19 -6.44
CA GLU A 130 -4.43 7.18 -6.98
C GLU A 130 -5.13 6.35 -8.07
N LEU A 131 -6.36 5.90 -7.82
CA LEU A 131 -7.15 5.16 -8.80
C LEU A 131 -7.42 5.99 -10.06
N PHE A 132 -7.78 7.26 -9.90
CA PHE A 132 -8.00 8.18 -11.01
C PHE A 132 -6.74 8.33 -11.87
N LEU A 133 -5.60 8.62 -11.24
CA LEU A 133 -4.33 8.81 -11.96
C LEU A 133 -3.86 7.50 -12.59
N LEU A 134 -3.95 6.38 -11.89
CA LEU A 134 -3.61 5.07 -12.46
C LEU A 134 -4.51 4.69 -13.62
N HIS A 135 -5.79 5.07 -13.62
CA HIS A 135 -6.68 4.77 -14.73
C HIS A 135 -6.20 5.41 -16.03
N TYR A 136 -5.97 6.73 -16.00
CA TYR A 136 -5.52 7.48 -17.17
C TYR A 136 -4.05 7.17 -17.53
N HIS A 137 -3.18 7.01 -16.53
CA HIS A 137 -1.79 6.62 -16.76
C HIS A 137 -1.67 5.19 -17.34
N SER A 138 -2.49 4.25 -16.87
CA SER A 138 -2.48 2.87 -17.35
C SER A 138 -3.07 2.73 -18.75
N THR A 139 -3.97 3.62 -19.17
CA THR A 139 -4.48 3.60 -20.55
C THR A 139 -3.42 4.03 -21.57
N ASP A 140 -2.37 4.71 -21.13
CA ASP A 140 -1.24 5.09 -21.99
C ASP A 140 -0.30 3.90 -22.27
N HIS A 141 -0.31 2.88 -21.42
CA HIS A 141 0.49 1.67 -21.60
C HIS A 141 -0.26 0.60 -22.38
N ILE A 142 0.17 0.35 -23.62
CA ILE A 142 -0.31 -0.78 -24.42
C ILE A 142 0.56 -2.01 -24.15
N GLY A 143 -0.04 -3.18 -24.01
CA GLY A 143 0.69 -4.45 -23.85
C GLY A 143 0.69 -4.98 -22.42
N LEU A 144 1.80 -5.60 -22.02
CA LEU A 144 1.94 -6.29 -20.73
C LEU A 144 1.95 -5.31 -19.55
N GLU A 145 2.67 -4.19 -19.66
CA GLU A 145 2.72 -3.15 -18.61
C GLU A 145 1.31 -2.63 -18.27
N GLY A 146 0.51 -2.29 -19.28
CA GLY A 146 -0.88 -1.87 -19.08
C GLY A 146 -1.74 -2.94 -18.40
N HIS A 147 -1.48 -4.23 -18.66
CA HIS A 147 -2.18 -5.32 -17.96
C HIS A 147 -1.86 -5.37 -16.46
N TYR A 148 -0.59 -5.19 -16.11
CA TYR A 148 -0.14 -5.15 -14.72
C TYR A 148 -0.72 -3.94 -13.97
N HIS A 149 -0.75 -2.76 -14.61
CA HIS A 149 -1.37 -1.57 -14.05
C HIS A 149 -2.90 -1.68 -13.94
N TRP A 150 -3.57 -2.34 -14.90
CA TRP A 150 -5.00 -2.62 -14.78
C TRP A 150 -5.32 -3.50 -13.58
N LEU A 151 -4.51 -4.54 -13.33
CA LEU A 151 -4.63 -5.37 -12.12
C LEU A 151 -4.36 -4.54 -10.84
N MET A 152 -3.42 -3.59 -10.88
CA MET A 152 -3.17 -2.66 -9.78
C MET A 152 -4.40 -1.79 -9.47
N GLN A 153 -5.09 -1.27 -10.49
CA GLN A 153 -6.31 -0.48 -10.30
C GLN A 153 -7.38 -1.26 -9.53
N MET A 154 -7.51 -2.57 -9.76
CA MET A 154 -8.46 -3.41 -9.01
C MET A 154 -8.11 -3.45 -7.51
N ILE A 155 -6.83 -3.55 -7.16
CA ILE A 155 -6.37 -3.52 -5.76
C ILE A 155 -6.68 -2.17 -5.12
N VAL A 156 -6.32 -1.07 -5.80
CA VAL A 156 -6.54 0.30 -5.30
C VAL A 156 -8.03 0.61 -5.16
N CYS A 157 -8.88 0.09 -6.06
CA CYS A 157 -10.33 0.21 -5.95
C CYS A 157 -10.86 -0.49 -4.69
N ILE A 158 -10.34 -1.67 -4.34
CA ILE A 158 -10.69 -2.34 -3.08
C ILE A 158 -10.22 -1.52 -1.86
N SER A 159 -9.03 -0.93 -1.89
CA SER A 159 -8.54 -0.01 -0.85
C SER A 159 -9.44 1.25 -0.72
N PHE A 160 -9.90 1.80 -1.85
CA PHE A 160 -10.83 2.93 -1.87
C PHE A 160 -12.19 2.56 -1.24
N LEU A 161 -12.80 1.45 -1.66
CA LEU A 161 -14.09 1.01 -1.13
C LEU A 161 -13.99 0.65 0.36
N SER A 162 -12.93 -0.05 0.76
CA SER A 162 -12.73 -0.44 2.16
C SER A 162 -12.42 0.75 3.08
N SER A 163 -11.73 1.79 2.59
CA SER A 163 -11.54 3.04 3.35
C SER A 163 -12.84 3.83 3.50
N LEU A 164 -13.71 3.89 2.48
CA LEU A 164 -15.05 4.43 2.61
C LEU A 164 -15.88 3.63 3.63
N CYS A 165 -15.89 2.30 3.52
CA CYS A 165 -16.57 1.45 4.49
C CYS A 165 -16.04 1.65 5.91
N SER A 166 -14.72 1.78 6.09
CA SER A 166 -14.11 2.05 7.39
C SER A 166 -14.49 3.42 7.95
N THR A 167 -14.73 4.39 7.07
CA THR A 167 -15.18 5.75 7.45
C THR A 167 -16.63 5.76 7.88
N PHE A 168 -17.53 5.10 7.13
CA PHE A 168 -18.96 5.06 7.43
C PHE A 168 -19.34 4.03 8.49
N CYS A 169 -18.51 3.01 8.70
CA CYS A 169 -18.71 1.94 9.68
C CYS A 169 -17.46 1.79 10.55
N PRO A 170 -17.15 2.77 11.43
CA PRO A 170 -15.90 2.83 12.19
C PRO A 170 -15.71 1.71 13.21
N ASN A 171 -16.71 0.85 13.44
CA ASN A 171 -16.61 -0.31 14.33
C ASN A 171 -16.50 -1.64 13.55
N SER A 172 -16.40 -1.59 12.22
CA SER A 172 -16.32 -2.78 11.36
C SER A 172 -14.89 -3.31 11.26
N PHE A 173 -14.58 -4.33 12.06
CA PHE A 173 -13.29 -5.04 11.96
C PHE A 173 -13.01 -5.59 10.56
N PRO A 174 -13.98 -6.23 9.85
CA PRO A 174 -13.75 -6.69 8.48
C PRO A 174 -13.36 -5.55 7.53
N ALA A 175 -13.96 -4.36 7.65
CA ALA A 175 -13.62 -3.23 6.78
C ALA A 175 -12.15 -2.80 6.96
N ALA A 176 -11.70 -2.67 8.21
CA ALA A 176 -10.30 -2.34 8.50
C ALA A 176 -9.32 -3.45 8.12
N LEU A 177 -9.71 -4.72 8.27
CA LEU A 177 -8.89 -5.86 7.87
C LEU A 177 -8.74 -5.91 6.34
N VAL A 178 -9.82 -5.71 5.58
CA VAL A 178 -9.75 -5.64 4.11
C VAL A 178 -8.88 -4.46 3.67
N LEU A 179 -9.04 -3.28 4.28
CA LEU A 179 -8.22 -2.10 3.96
C LEU A 179 -6.73 -2.34 4.19
N SER A 180 -6.36 -2.85 5.37
CA SER A 180 -4.95 -3.14 5.67
C SER A 180 -4.37 -4.25 4.79
N THR A 181 -5.16 -5.29 4.51
CA THR A 181 -4.76 -6.39 3.61
C THR A 181 -4.60 -5.92 2.16
N SER A 182 -5.48 -5.03 1.67
CA SER A 182 -5.38 -4.50 0.30
C SER A 182 -4.16 -3.59 0.15
N VAL A 183 -3.77 -2.85 1.20
CA VAL A 183 -2.52 -2.08 1.21
C VAL A 183 -1.28 -2.97 1.17
N VAL A 184 -1.28 -4.11 1.90
CA VAL A 184 -0.21 -5.13 1.77
C VAL A 184 -0.14 -5.62 0.32
N PHE A 185 -1.30 -5.95 -0.25
CA PHE A 185 -1.36 -6.48 -1.61
C PHE A 185 -0.88 -5.47 -2.65
N GLN A 186 -1.26 -4.20 -2.50
CA GLN A 186 -0.78 -3.10 -3.33
C GLN A 186 0.75 -3.02 -3.26
N GLY A 187 1.33 -3.09 -2.06
CA GLY A 187 2.78 -3.09 -1.88
C GLY A 187 3.49 -4.28 -2.56
N CYS A 188 3.01 -5.50 -2.33
CA CYS A 188 3.57 -6.69 -2.97
C CYS A 188 3.43 -6.66 -4.50
N TRP A 189 2.30 -6.16 -5.01
CA TRP A 189 2.07 -6.04 -6.45
C TRP A 189 2.99 -5.00 -7.08
N PHE A 190 3.22 -3.85 -6.43
CA PHE A 190 4.21 -2.86 -6.86
C PHE A 190 5.61 -3.47 -6.97
N ALA A 191 6.06 -4.19 -5.95
CA ALA A 191 7.36 -4.85 -5.98
C ALA A 191 7.45 -5.89 -7.10
N ASN A 192 6.41 -6.71 -7.27
CA ASN A 192 6.33 -7.71 -8.34
C ASN A 192 6.41 -7.06 -9.74
N MET A 193 5.65 -5.99 -9.98
CA MET A 193 5.73 -5.21 -11.23
C MET A 193 7.15 -4.72 -11.49
N GLY A 194 7.82 -4.18 -10.46
CA GLY A 194 9.23 -3.79 -10.53
C GLY A 194 10.13 -4.90 -11.10
N PHE A 195 10.03 -6.12 -10.54
CA PHE A 195 10.84 -7.24 -11.00
C PHE A 195 10.45 -7.70 -12.41
N ILE A 196 9.17 -7.90 -12.71
CA ILE A 196 8.76 -8.48 -13.99
C ILE A 196 9.00 -7.54 -15.17
N LEU A 197 8.79 -6.23 -14.99
CA LEU A 197 8.81 -5.26 -16.08
C LEU A 197 10.17 -4.55 -16.25
N TRP A 198 11.06 -4.57 -15.25
CA TRP A 198 12.35 -3.87 -15.31
C TRP A 198 13.57 -4.76 -15.04
N VAL A 199 13.40 -6.06 -14.83
CA VAL A 199 14.53 -7.00 -14.69
C VAL A 199 14.45 -8.06 -15.80
N PRO A 200 15.34 -8.01 -16.82
CA PRO A 200 15.23 -8.83 -18.02
C PRO A 200 15.14 -10.34 -17.76
N SER A 201 15.82 -10.82 -16.71
CA SER A 201 15.83 -12.24 -16.34
C SER A 201 14.45 -12.76 -15.88
N PHE A 202 13.54 -11.88 -15.47
CA PHE A 202 12.18 -12.22 -15.05
C PHE A 202 11.13 -11.96 -16.14
N ALA A 203 11.53 -11.41 -17.30
CA ALA A 203 10.61 -11.17 -18.40
C ALA A 203 10.03 -12.50 -18.92
N PRO A 204 8.71 -12.57 -19.18
CA PRO A 204 8.09 -13.74 -19.78
C PRO A 204 8.75 -14.07 -21.13
N HIS A 205 8.96 -15.35 -21.40
CA HIS A 205 9.66 -15.75 -22.63
C HIS A 205 8.92 -15.22 -23.89
N GLY A 206 9.68 -14.86 -24.91
CA GLY A 206 9.12 -14.20 -26.10
C GLY A 206 8.74 -12.72 -25.89
N CYS A 207 8.92 -12.18 -24.68
CA CYS A 207 8.90 -10.75 -24.42
C CYS A 207 10.32 -10.27 -24.15
N ILE A 208 10.67 -9.14 -24.76
CA ILE A 208 12.01 -8.57 -24.74
C ILE A 208 11.88 -7.16 -24.20
N ASP A 209 12.78 -6.79 -23.29
CA ASP A 209 12.92 -5.41 -22.85
C ASP A 209 13.22 -4.56 -24.09
N ARG A 210 12.39 -3.55 -24.37
CA ARG A 210 12.77 -2.58 -25.40
C ARG A 210 13.97 -1.81 -24.86
N PRO A 211 15.17 -1.90 -25.46
CA PRO A 211 16.12 -0.83 -25.25
C PRO A 211 15.42 0.44 -25.73
N SER A 212 15.52 1.52 -24.96
CA SER A 212 15.04 2.86 -25.25
C SER A 212 15.62 3.42 -26.57
N MET A 213 15.21 2.84 -27.71
CA MET A 213 15.72 3.08 -29.05
C MET A 213 14.63 3.57 -30.02
N ASP A 214 13.36 3.61 -29.61
CA ASP A 214 12.27 4.16 -30.40
C ASP A 214 11.62 5.39 -29.75
N HIS A 215 12.43 6.43 -29.51
CA HIS A 215 11.90 7.80 -29.37
C HIS A 215 11.54 8.44 -30.72
N LYS A 216 11.66 7.71 -31.84
CA LYS A 216 11.47 8.26 -33.19
C LYS A 216 10.05 8.12 -33.75
N ASN A 217 9.24 7.20 -33.23
CA ASN A 217 7.84 7.07 -33.61
C ASN A 217 7.00 7.18 -32.33
N GLY A 218 6.22 8.25 -32.18
CA GLY A 218 5.52 8.67 -30.97
C GLY A 218 4.43 7.73 -30.40
N THR A 219 4.63 6.42 -30.46
CA THR A 219 3.89 5.43 -29.67
C THR A 219 4.69 5.15 -28.41
N ILE A 220 4.21 5.65 -27.27
CA ILE A 220 4.72 5.33 -25.93
C ILE A 220 4.52 3.82 -25.73
N GLY A 221 5.56 3.03 -25.98
CA GLY A 221 5.52 1.58 -25.85
C GLY A 221 5.97 1.18 -24.45
N GLY A 222 5.26 0.25 -23.81
CA GLY A 222 5.57 -0.23 -22.47
C GLY A 222 7.00 -0.78 -22.32
N ALA A 223 7.49 -0.86 -21.07
CA ALA A 223 8.83 -1.28 -20.66
C ALA A 223 9.22 -2.66 -21.25
N VAL A 224 8.24 -3.55 -21.39
CA VAL A 224 8.40 -4.88 -21.98
C VAL A 224 7.47 -5.03 -23.17
N ALA A 225 8.04 -5.41 -24.33
CA ALA A 225 7.28 -5.67 -25.54
C ALA A 225 7.36 -7.16 -25.91
N CYS A 226 6.20 -7.78 -26.16
CA CYS A 226 6.12 -9.17 -26.59
C CYS A 226 6.22 -9.26 -28.13
N GLY A 227 7.06 -10.17 -28.62
CA GLY A 227 7.38 -10.29 -30.05
C GLY A 227 6.27 -10.93 -30.88
N THR A 228 5.37 -11.70 -30.26
CA THR A 228 4.20 -12.32 -30.92
C THR A 228 2.95 -12.18 -30.06
N GLN A 229 1.77 -12.36 -30.68
CA GLN A 229 0.49 -12.33 -29.97
C GLN A 229 0.38 -13.47 -28.95
N GLU A 230 0.91 -14.65 -29.28
CA GLU A 230 0.94 -15.81 -28.37
C GLU A 230 1.79 -15.54 -27.13
N ALA A 231 2.93 -14.85 -27.30
CA ALA A 231 3.79 -14.45 -26.19
C ALA A 231 3.08 -13.42 -25.27
N ASP A 232 2.37 -12.44 -25.84
CA ASP A 232 1.58 -11.47 -25.07
C ASP A 232 0.46 -12.15 -24.28
N LEU A 233 -0.33 -13.04 -24.92
CA LEU A 233 -1.38 -13.80 -24.24
C LEU A 233 -0.82 -14.64 -23.09
N ARG A 234 0.32 -15.31 -23.30
CA ARG A 234 0.97 -16.09 -22.24
C ARG A 234 1.45 -15.20 -21.10
N ALA A 235 2.05 -14.06 -21.42
CA ALA A 235 2.54 -13.12 -20.41
C ALA A 235 1.40 -12.57 -19.54
N ARG A 236 0.25 -12.23 -20.13
CA ARG A 236 -0.96 -11.82 -19.40
C ARG A 236 -1.53 -12.94 -18.54
N ALA A 237 -1.55 -14.17 -19.05
CA ALA A 237 -1.99 -15.32 -18.27
C ALA A 237 -1.09 -15.55 -17.04
N LEU A 238 0.23 -15.42 -17.20
CA LEU A 238 1.18 -15.48 -16.08
C LEU A 238 0.94 -14.34 -15.07
N ALA A 239 0.68 -13.12 -15.53
CA ALA A 239 0.35 -11.99 -14.65
C ALA A 239 -0.91 -12.28 -13.80
N ASN A 240 -1.95 -12.86 -14.41
CA ASN A 240 -3.17 -13.25 -13.69
C ASN A 240 -2.88 -14.33 -12.63
N LEU A 241 -2.05 -15.32 -12.95
CA LEU A 241 -1.64 -16.35 -11.99
C LEU A 241 -0.83 -15.77 -10.83
N GLN A 242 0.13 -14.89 -11.12
CA GLN A 242 0.90 -14.18 -10.10
C GLN A 242 -0.01 -13.39 -9.18
N PHE A 243 -0.99 -12.67 -9.73
CA PHE A 243 -1.97 -11.90 -8.95
C PHE A 243 -2.72 -12.81 -7.96
N CYS A 244 -3.23 -13.95 -8.44
CA CYS A 244 -3.94 -14.91 -7.58
C CYS A 244 -3.03 -15.56 -6.52
N TRP A 245 -1.79 -15.90 -6.87
CA TRP A 245 -0.84 -16.52 -5.94
C TRP A 245 -0.37 -15.55 -4.86
N ILE A 246 -0.07 -14.31 -5.22
CA ILE A 246 0.29 -13.25 -4.25
C ILE A 246 -0.87 -13.02 -3.29
N LEU A 247 -2.10 -12.89 -3.80
CA LEU A 247 -3.29 -12.75 -2.95
C LEU A 247 -3.43 -13.93 -1.98
N SER A 248 -3.27 -15.16 -2.48
CA SER A 248 -3.37 -16.37 -1.65
C SER A 248 -2.31 -16.39 -0.54
N LEU A 249 -1.07 -16.04 -0.87
CA LEU A 249 0.02 -15.96 0.10
C LEU A 249 -0.23 -14.90 1.17
N ILE A 250 -0.74 -13.72 0.78
CA ILE A 250 -1.10 -12.66 1.72
C ILE A 250 -2.22 -13.12 2.65
N LEU A 251 -3.26 -13.77 2.14
CA LEU A 251 -4.35 -14.28 2.98
C LEU A 251 -3.86 -15.34 3.99
N ILE A 252 -2.94 -16.22 3.57
CA ILE A 252 -2.29 -17.18 4.49
C ILE A 252 -1.52 -16.41 5.57
N LEU A 253 -0.71 -15.42 5.19
CA LEU A 253 0.07 -14.61 6.13
C LEU A 253 -0.84 -13.89 7.14
N VAL A 254 -1.89 -13.21 6.67
CA VAL A 254 -2.84 -12.46 7.52
C VAL A 254 -3.56 -13.40 8.48
N THR A 255 -4.02 -14.56 8.01
CA THR A 255 -4.69 -15.54 8.89
C THR A 255 -3.73 -16.12 9.93
N THR A 256 -2.46 -16.37 9.60
CA THR A 256 -1.47 -16.78 10.60
C THR A 256 -1.15 -15.68 11.62
N VAL A 257 -1.12 -14.41 11.21
CA VAL A 257 -0.94 -13.28 12.13
C VAL A 257 -2.12 -13.19 13.09
N ILE A 258 -3.34 -13.35 12.59
CA ILE A 258 -4.55 -13.35 13.41
C ILE A 258 -4.55 -14.49 14.43
N ASP A 259 -4.26 -15.72 14.00
CA ASP A 259 -4.18 -16.88 14.91
C ASP A 259 -3.10 -16.66 15.98
N PHE A 260 -1.92 -16.17 15.59
CA PHE A 260 -0.83 -15.86 16.51
C PHE A 260 -1.22 -14.81 17.56
N ASP A 261 -1.77 -13.66 17.13
CA ASP A 261 -2.19 -12.59 18.04
C ASP A 261 -3.32 -13.05 18.98
N THR A 262 -4.26 -13.87 18.47
CA THR A 262 -5.33 -14.45 19.29
C THR A 262 -4.76 -15.32 20.41
N ARG A 263 -3.81 -16.19 20.08
CA ARG A 263 -3.16 -17.08 21.05
C ARG A 263 -2.33 -16.32 22.08
N ASP A 264 -1.53 -15.33 21.65
CA ASP A 264 -0.70 -14.53 22.57
C ASP A 264 -1.58 -13.77 23.58
N ILE A 265 -2.66 -13.15 23.11
CA ILE A 265 -3.60 -12.41 23.97
C ILE A 265 -4.32 -13.35 24.95
N CYS A 266 -4.82 -14.49 24.46
CA CYS A 266 -5.50 -15.48 25.31
C CYS A 266 -4.54 -16.02 26.41
N MET A 267 -3.30 -16.35 26.05
CA MET A 267 -2.29 -16.80 26.99
C MET A 267 -1.97 -15.72 28.05
N ARG A 268 -1.79 -14.46 27.64
CA ARG A 268 -1.54 -13.36 28.60
C ARG A 268 -2.71 -13.19 29.58
N SER A 269 -3.94 -13.24 29.09
CA SER A 269 -5.13 -13.13 29.94
C SER A 269 -5.20 -14.29 30.93
N PHE A 270 -4.92 -15.52 30.50
CA PHE A 270 -4.91 -16.70 31.36
C PHE A 270 -3.88 -16.58 32.50
N TRP A 271 -2.65 -16.18 32.18
CA TRP A 271 -1.61 -15.98 33.19
C TRP A 271 -1.96 -14.86 34.17
N GLN A 272 -2.55 -13.75 33.72
CA GLN A 272 -2.99 -12.68 34.61
C GLN A 272 -4.06 -13.14 35.60
N THR A 273 -4.97 -14.03 35.19
CA THR A 273 -5.97 -14.60 36.11
C THR A 273 -5.31 -15.49 37.17
N ILE A 274 -4.34 -16.33 36.79
CA ILE A 274 -3.61 -17.18 37.76
C ILE A 274 -2.84 -16.34 38.79
N TYR A 275 -2.06 -15.35 38.34
CA TYR A 275 -1.28 -14.52 39.27
C TYR A 275 -2.18 -13.67 40.19
N ALA A 276 -3.35 -13.24 39.71
CA ALA A 276 -4.32 -12.52 40.55
C ALA A 276 -4.98 -13.43 41.60
N GLU A 277 -5.14 -14.73 41.32
CA GLU A 277 -5.62 -15.71 42.31
C GLU A 277 -4.54 -16.07 43.34
N GLU A 278 -3.26 -16.09 42.95
CA GLU A 278 -2.13 -16.33 43.88
C GLU A 278 -1.84 -15.14 44.82
N GLU A 279 -2.09 -13.89 44.43
CA GLU A 279 -1.93 -12.72 45.32
C GLU A 279 -3.04 -12.58 46.39
N VAL A 280 -4.14 -13.33 46.25
CA VAL A 280 -5.31 -13.27 47.15
C VAL A 280 -5.31 -14.39 48.20
N ASN A 281 -4.45 -15.40 48.06
CA ASN A 281 -4.26 -16.51 49.01
C ASN A 281 -2.99 -16.35 49.87
#